data_AF-Q03D14-F1
#
_entry.id   AF-Q03D14-F1
#
_cell.length_a   1.000
_cell.length_b   1.000
_cell.length_c   1.000
_cell.angle_alpha   90.00
_cell.angle_beta   90.00
_cell.angle_gamma   90.00
#
_symmetry.space_group_name_H-M   'P 1'
#
loop_
_entity.id
_entity.type
_entity.pdbx_description
1 polymer ?
#
loop_
_entity_poly.entity_id
_entity_poly.type
_entity_poly.pdbx_seq_one_letter_code
_entity_poly.pdbx_strand_id
1 'polypeptide(L)'
;MAQLIQGAFWCKGINPGSELNQDFSVETVQAFKLLQQDAGLPADGVVTVNLMAALFDMSAFVLVSGGDKNVRQLQQWLNAEYSAYLGIMPCDGIYQRDTNIGLIYALQRAVGISADVANGNFGDATNAALKGVQLSVGSTGLLVKIVKYGLYLNSMYAVTSVKVLEAMLLPASFVSGSL
;
A
#
# COMPACT_ATOMS: atom_id res chain seq x y z
N MET A 1 -6.25 12.06 -27.14
CA MET A 1 -6.28 11.59 -25.73
C MET A 1 -5.14 10.61 -25.44
N ALA A 2 -4.81 9.69 -26.35
CA ALA A 2 -3.69 8.75 -26.18
C ALA A 2 -2.31 9.42 -25.99
N GLN A 3 -2.04 10.55 -26.65
CA GLN A 3 -0.77 11.29 -26.50
C GLN A 3 -0.47 11.70 -25.05
N LEU A 4 -1.49 12.09 -24.26
CA LEU A 4 -1.29 12.47 -22.86
C LEU A 4 -0.91 11.27 -21.99
N ILE A 5 -1.53 10.12 -22.27
CA ILE A 5 -1.25 8.85 -21.58
C ILE A 5 0.18 8.39 -21.90
N GLN A 6 0.56 8.42 -23.18
CA GLN A 6 1.92 8.07 -23.61
C GLN A 6 2.97 9.00 -22.97
N GLY A 7 2.72 10.31 -22.97
CA GLY A 7 3.59 11.28 -22.30
C GLY A 7 3.73 11.01 -20.80
N ALA A 8 2.65 10.65 -20.11
CA ALA A 8 2.70 10.29 -18.68
C ALA A 8 3.52 9.02 -18.43
N PHE A 9 3.41 8.00 -19.28
CA PHE A 9 4.23 6.79 -19.17
C PHE A 9 5.72 7.07 -19.32
N TRP A 10 6.12 7.91 -20.28
CA TRP A 10 7.52 8.30 -20.40
C TRP A 10 8.02 9.07 -19.17
N CYS A 11 7.19 9.92 -18.57
CA CYS A 11 7.54 10.57 -17.30
C CYS A 11 7.72 9.58 -16.15
N LYS A 12 7.00 8.44 -16.18
CA LYS A 12 7.21 7.31 -15.25
C LYS A 12 8.38 6.39 -15.63
N GLY A 13 9.02 6.59 -16.78
CA GLY A 13 10.07 5.71 -17.29
C GLY A 13 9.57 4.40 -17.87
N ILE A 14 8.27 4.28 -18.17
CA ILE A 14 7.69 3.14 -18.88
C ILE A 14 7.57 3.51 -20.36
N ASN A 15 7.92 2.59 -21.26
CA ASN A 15 7.82 2.82 -22.70
C ASN A 15 6.43 2.41 -23.24
N PRO A 16 5.57 3.34 -23.69
CA PRO A 16 4.27 3.07 -24.28
C PRO A 16 4.29 2.99 -25.82
N GLY A 17 5.46 3.08 -26.46
CA GLY A 17 5.63 3.15 -27.92
C GLY A 17 6.75 4.10 -28.35
N SER A 18 7.04 4.14 -29.66
CA SER A 18 8.15 4.94 -30.22
C SER A 18 7.81 6.43 -30.45
N GLU A 19 6.52 6.80 -30.47
CA GLU A 19 6.08 8.15 -30.83
C GLU A 19 4.90 8.63 -29.97
N LEU A 20 4.75 9.96 -29.81
CA LEU A 20 3.52 10.56 -29.26
C LEU A 20 2.48 10.65 -30.37
N ASN A 21 1.59 9.68 -30.43
CA ASN A 21 0.52 9.63 -31.41
C ASN A 21 -0.86 9.52 -30.74
N GLN A 22 -1.92 9.65 -31.53
CA GLN A 22 -3.29 9.56 -31.02
C GLN A 22 -3.79 8.11 -30.88
N ASP A 23 -2.92 7.11 -31.13
CA ASP A 23 -3.31 5.71 -31.23
C ASP A 23 -3.12 4.99 -29.89
N PHE A 24 -4.18 4.32 -29.44
CA PHE A 24 -4.11 3.44 -28.28
C PHE A 24 -3.58 2.08 -28.72
N SER A 25 -2.25 2.00 -28.86
CA SER A 25 -1.56 0.87 -29.47
C SER A 25 -1.39 -0.32 -28.51
N VAL A 26 -0.91 -1.44 -29.04
CA VAL A 26 -0.58 -2.64 -28.24
C VAL A 26 0.49 -2.30 -27.20
N GLU A 27 1.48 -1.48 -27.55
CA GLU A 27 2.54 -1.01 -26.67
C GLU A 27 1.99 -0.17 -25.51
N THR A 28 0.99 0.67 -25.77
CA THR A 28 0.32 1.44 -24.71
C THR A 28 -0.44 0.52 -23.75
N VAL A 29 -1.09 -0.54 -24.26
CA VAL A 29 -1.70 -1.58 -23.41
C VAL A 29 -0.64 -2.31 -22.58
N GLN A 30 0.52 -2.64 -23.15
CA GLN A 30 1.60 -3.27 -22.41
C GLN A 30 2.19 -2.36 -21.32
N ALA A 31 2.27 -1.05 -21.56
CA ALA A 31 2.66 -0.08 -20.54
C ALA A 31 1.69 -0.06 -19.35
N PHE A 32 0.38 -0.14 -19.61
CA PHE A 32 -0.61 -0.30 -18.53
C PHE A 32 -0.43 -1.61 -17.78
N LYS A 33 -0.20 -2.72 -18.47
CA LYS A 33 0.04 -4.02 -17.84
C LYS A 33 1.27 -4.01 -16.95
N LEU A 34 2.33 -3.34 -17.37
CA LEU A 34 3.54 -3.16 -16.56
C LEU A 34 3.24 -2.31 -15.31
N LEU A 35 2.54 -1.18 -15.46
CA LEU A 35 2.14 -0.36 -14.32
C LEU A 35 1.23 -1.13 -13.35
N GLN A 36 0.28 -1.92 -13.85
CA GLN A 36 -0.56 -2.78 -13.03
C GLN A 36 0.28 -3.80 -12.27
N GLN A 37 1.21 -4.48 -12.93
CA GLN A 37 2.11 -5.44 -12.30
C GLN A 37 2.95 -4.79 -11.19
N ASP A 38 3.51 -3.62 -11.46
CA ASP A 38 4.32 -2.88 -10.48
C ASP A 38 3.48 -2.34 -9.30
N ALA A 39 2.24 -1.94 -9.56
CA ALA A 39 1.28 -1.54 -8.54
C ALA A 39 0.70 -2.72 -7.74
N GLY A 40 0.94 -3.98 -8.15
CA GLY A 40 0.38 -5.16 -7.49
C GLY A 40 -1.04 -5.53 -7.93
N LEU A 41 -1.51 -4.98 -9.05
CA LEU A 41 -2.83 -5.23 -9.62
C LEU A 41 -2.80 -6.35 -10.69
N PRO A 42 -3.95 -6.94 -11.04
CA PRO A 42 -4.06 -7.82 -12.20
C PRO A 42 -3.61 -7.09 -13.48
N ALA A 43 -2.64 -7.65 -14.19
CA ALA A 43 -2.07 -7.08 -15.42
C ALA A 43 -2.93 -7.39 -16.67
N ASP A 44 -4.20 -6.99 -16.63
CA ASP A 44 -5.18 -7.23 -17.70
C ASP A 44 -5.19 -6.14 -18.80
N GLY A 45 -4.57 -4.99 -18.54
CA GLY A 45 -4.56 -3.82 -19.42
C GLY A 45 -5.84 -2.99 -19.36
N VAL A 46 -6.75 -3.29 -18.43
CA VAL A 46 -8.00 -2.52 -18.24
C VAL A 46 -7.68 -1.21 -17.52
N VAL A 47 -8.00 -0.11 -18.19
CA VAL A 47 -7.77 1.24 -17.68
C VAL A 47 -8.92 1.63 -16.75
N THR A 48 -8.63 1.68 -15.44
CA THR A 48 -9.57 2.16 -14.43
C THR A 48 -9.29 3.61 -14.04
N VAL A 49 -10.26 4.28 -13.38
CA VAL A 49 -10.08 5.66 -12.90
C VAL A 49 -8.92 5.75 -11.91
N ASN A 50 -8.80 4.81 -10.99
CA ASN A 50 -7.71 4.78 -10.01
C ASN A 50 -6.35 4.54 -10.68
N LEU A 51 -6.29 3.67 -11.70
CA LEU A 51 -5.06 3.43 -12.48
C LEU A 51 -4.65 4.67 -13.27
N MET A 52 -5.61 5.39 -13.84
CA MET A 52 -5.33 6.65 -14.53
C MET A 52 -4.87 7.74 -13.56
N ALA A 53 -5.48 7.84 -12.38
CA ALA A 53 -5.04 8.77 -11.34
C ALA A 53 -3.59 8.47 -10.89
N ALA A 54 -3.27 7.19 -10.67
CA ALA A 54 -1.92 6.74 -10.35
C ALA A 54 -0.90 7.02 -11.47
N LEU A 55 -1.32 6.93 -12.73
CA LEU A 55 -0.49 7.27 -13.89
C LEU A 55 -0.11 8.76 -13.90
N PHE A 56 -1.04 9.65 -13.55
CA PHE A 56 -0.80 11.09 -13.55
C PHE A 56 -0.21 11.64 -12.24
N ASP A 57 -0.04 10.80 -11.22
CA ASP A 57 0.63 11.16 -9.98
C ASP A 57 2.16 10.92 -10.05
N MET A 58 2.91 11.60 -9.19
CA MET A 58 4.36 11.47 -9.05
C MET A 58 4.80 10.24 -8.23
N SER A 59 3.86 9.39 -7.82
CA SER A 59 4.13 8.11 -7.16
C SER A 59 5.03 7.17 -7.98
N ALA A 60 6.00 6.58 -7.30
CA ALA A 60 6.86 5.52 -7.83
C ALA A 60 6.26 4.13 -7.57
N PHE A 61 6.24 3.28 -8.60
CA PHE A 61 5.70 1.91 -8.53
C PHE A 61 6.80 0.83 -8.57
N VAL A 62 8.04 1.26 -8.68
CA VAL A 62 9.24 0.42 -8.65
C VAL A 62 10.01 0.68 -7.36
N LEU A 63 10.75 -0.32 -6.90
CA LEU A 63 11.60 -0.19 -5.71
C LEU A 63 12.63 0.93 -5.91
N VAL A 64 12.59 1.95 -5.06
CA VAL A 64 13.56 3.07 -5.13
C VAL A 64 14.83 2.76 -4.36
N SER A 65 15.88 3.54 -4.60
CA SER A 65 17.11 3.45 -3.81
C SER A 65 16.82 3.77 -2.34
N GLY A 66 17.26 2.90 -1.43
CA GLY A 66 16.94 2.99 0.00
C GLY A 66 15.56 2.43 0.38
N GLY A 67 14.77 1.96 -0.59
CA GLY A 67 13.53 1.24 -0.36
C GLY A 67 13.73 -0.20 0.09
N ASP A 68 12.77 -0.71 0.85
CA ASP A 68 12.75 -2.07 1.37
C ASP A 68 11.82 -2.98 0.54
N LYS A 69 12.32 -4.16 0.17
CA LYS A 69 11.59 -5.11 -0.67
C LYS A 69 10.34 -5.67 0.01
N ASN A 70 10.37 -5.87 1.33
CA ASN A 70 9.22 -6.37 2.09
C ASN A 70 8.17 -5.27 2.25
N VAL A 71 8.59 -4.01 2.42
CA VAL A 71 7.67 -2.87 2.38
C VAL A 71 7.01 -2.75 1.01
N ARG A 72 7.76 -2.91 -0.09
CA ARG A 72 7.16 -2.91 -1.43
C ARG A 72 6.14 -4.04 -1.60
N GLN A 73 6.44 -5.25 -1.12
CA GLN A 73 5.49 -6.36 -1.16
C GLN A 73 4.22 -6.06 -0.36
N LEU A 74 4.35 -5.38 0.79
CA LEU A 74 3.20 -4.90 1.56
C LEU A 74 2.38 -3.89 0.76
N GLN A 75 3.01 -2.87 0.16
CA GLN A 75 2.33 -1.84 -0.65
C GLN A 75 1.57 -2.46 -1.83
N GLN A 76 2.22 -3.36 -2.58
CA GLN A 76 1.60 -4.09 -3.69
C GLN A 76 0.40 -4.92 -3.23
N TRP A 77 0.55 -5.61 -2.10
CA TRP A 77 -0.55 -6.38 -1.53
C TRP A 77 -1.72 -5.50 -1.09
N LEU A 78 -1.45 -4.35 -0.45
CA LEU A 78 -2.50 -3.41 -0.06
C LEU A 78 -3.26 -2.86 -1.29
N ASN A 79 -2.55 -2.56 -2.37
CA ASN A 79 -3.17 -2.13 -3.62
C ASN A 79 -4.04 -3.24 -4.24
N ALA A 80 -3.54 -4.48 -4.26
CA ALA A 80 -4.29 -5.63 -4.80
C ALA A 80 -5.65 -5.82 -4.11
N GLU A 81 -5.67 -5.67 -2.77
CA GLU A 81 -6.87 -5.96 -1.96
C GLU A 81 -7.78 -4.74 -1.76
N TYR A 82 -7.21 -3.55 -1.65
CA TYR A 82 -7.91 -2.38 -1.10
C TYR A 82 -7.87 -1.13 -2.00
N SER A 83 -7.27 -1.19 -3.18
CA SER A 83 -7.16 -0.01 -4.06
C SER A 83 -8.49 0.56 -4.54
N ALA A 84 -9.57 -0.23 -4.51
CA ALA A 84 -10.92 0.26 -4.78
C ALA A 84 -11.39 1.32 -3.76
N TYR A 85 -10.90 1.24 -2.51
CA TYR A 85 -11.28 2.13 -1.41
C TYR A 85 -10.19 3.15 -1.08
N LEU A 86 -8.93 2.75 -1.17
CA LEU A 86 -7.78 3.58 -0.79
C LEU A 86 -7.13 4.29 -1.97
N GLY A 87 -7.55 3.99 -3.21
CA GLY A 87 -6.78 4.34 -4.39
C GLY A 87 -5.51 3.47 -4.52
N ILE A 88 -4.73 3.73 -5.56
CA ILE A 88 -3.48 3.00 -5.78
C ILE A 88 -2.35 3.83 -5.14
N MET A 89 -1.72 3.26 -4.11
CA MET A 89 -0.59 3.85 -3.40
C MET A 89 0.74 3.51 -4.10
N PRO A 90 1.81 4.31 -3.89
CA PRO A 90 3.13 3.98 -4.41
C PRO A 90 3.63 2.61 -3.91
N CYS A 91 4.41 1.95 -4.76
CA CYS A 91 5.06 0.66 -4.51
C CYS A 91 6.60 0.84 -4.53
N ASP A 92 7.07 1.85 -3.81
CA ASP A 92 8.46 2.31 -3.79
C ASP A 92 9.34 1.60 -2.75
N GLY A 93 8.73 0.89 -1.80
CA GLY A 93 9.41 0.26 -0.67
C GLY A 93 9.73 1.21 0.49
N ILE A 94 9.19 2.43 0.51
CA ILE A 94 9.34 3.37 1.62
C ILE A 94 8.08 3.32 2.47
N TYR A 95 8.23 2.98 3.76
CA TYR A 95 7.08 2.97 4.65
C TYR A 95 6.76 4.42 5.06
N GLN A 96 5.54 4.84 4.73
CA GLN A 96 5.03 6.18 4.95
C GLN A 96 3.62 6.11 5.56
N ARG A 97 3.03 7.30 5.79
CA ARG A 97 1.70 7.45 6.39
C ARG A 97 0.64 6.64 5.62
N ASP A 98 0.63 6.69 4.30
CA ASP A 98 -0.42 6.04 3.50
C ASP A 98 -0.33 4.52 3.60
N THR A 99 0.89 3.97 3.59
CA THR A 99 1.10 2.54 3.86
C THR A 99 0.61 2.14 5.25
N ASN A 100 0.78 3.01 6.26
CA ASN A 100 0.25 2.78 7.61
C ASN A 100 -1.28 2.81 7.65
N ILE A 101 -1.90 3.81 7.03
CA ILE A 101 -3.37 3.92 6.92
C ILE A 101 -3.93 2.68 6.22
N GLY A 102 -3.30 2.24 5.12
CA GLY A 102 -3.68 1.02 4.42
C GLY A 102 -3.55 -0.24 5.27
N LEU A 103 -2.47 -0.36 6.06
CA LEU A 103 -2.28 -1.50 6.96
C LEU A 103 -3.33 -1.52 8.09
N ILE A 104 -3.67 -0.37 8.67
CA ILE A 104 -4.73 -0.26 9.67
C ILE A 104 -6.09 -0.56 9.04
N TYR A 105 -6.35 -0.08 7.81
CA TYR A 105 -7.58 -0.39 7.09
C TYR A 105 -7.70 -1.90 6.87
N ALA A 106 -6.62 -2.56 6.42
CA ALA A 106 -6.57 -4.01 6.28
C ALA A 106 -6.87 -4.74 7.61
N LEU A 107 -6.32 -4.24 8.73
CA LEU A 107 -6.59 -4.76 10.07
C LEU A 107 -8.08 -4.65 10.42
N GLN A 108 -8.68 -3.47 10.22
CA GLN A 108 -10.10 -3.23 10.46
C GLN A 108 -10.98 -4.20 9.67
N ARG A 109 -10.68 -4.39 8.38
CA ARG A 109 -11.38 -5.35 7.52
C ARG A 109 -11.21 -6.79 8.02
N ALA A 110 -10.01 -7.16 8.47
CA ALA A 110 -9.69 -8.50 8.95
C ALA A 110 -10.38 -8.85 10.30
N VAL A 111 -10.64 -7.86 11.15
CA VAL A 111 -11.41 -8.04 12.40
C VAL A 111 -12.92 -7.87 12.23
N GLY A 112 -13.40 -7.74 10.98
CA GLY A 112 -14.84 -7.73 10.66
C GLY A 112 -15.48 -6.35 10.58
N ILE A 113 -14.72 -5.25 10.63
CA ILE A 113 -15.28 -3.91 10.37
C ILE A 113 -15.59 -3.79 8.87
N SER A 114 -16.80 -3.35 8.55
CA SER A 114 -17.28 -3.21 7.17
C SER A 114 -16.51 -2.12 6.40
N ALA A 115 -16.51 -2.18 5.06
CA ALA A 115 -15.68 -1.30 4.24
C ALA A 115 -16.13 0.17 4.30
N ASP A 116 -17.41 0.40 4.58
CA ASP A 116 -18.04 1.71 4.78
C ASP A 116 -17.68 2.34 6.12
N VAL A 117 -17.27 1.54 7.12
CA VAL A 117 -16.88 2.03 8.46
C VAL A 117 -15.36 2.08 8.60
N ALA A 118 -14.65 1.14 7.97
CA ALA A 118 -13.19 1.12 7.98
C ALA A 118 -12.63 2.39 7.33
N ASN A 119 -11.65 3.00 7.98
CA ASN A 119 -11.11 4.31 7.59
C ASN A 119 -9.58 4.39 7.73
N GLY A 120 -8.92 3.32 8.16
CA GLY A 120 -7.47 3.28 8.36
C GLY A 120 -6.98 4.07 9.58
N ASN A 121 -7.88 4.53 10.45
CA ASN A 121 -7.53 5.15 11.73
C ASN A 121 -7.71 4.18 12.90
N PHE A 122 -6.70 4.11 13.76
CA PHE A 122 -6.74 3.23 14.92
C PHE A 122 -7.45 3.92 16.10
N GLY A 123 -8.72 3.59 16.32
CA GLY A 123 -9.55 4.20 17.38
C GLY A 123 -10.33 3.18 18.21
N ASP A 124 -11.32 3.65 18.96
CA ASP A 124 -12.08 2.83 19.92
C ASP A 124 -12.75 1.61 19.28
N ALA A 125 -13.31 1.76 18.08
CA ALA A 125 -13.92 0.65 17.35
C ALA A 125 -12.89 -0.44 16.99
N THR A 126 -11.70 -0.05 16.56
CA THR A 126 -10.60 -0.98 16.26
C THR A 126 -10.10 -1.64 17.53
N ASN A 127 -9.90 -0.88 18.61
CA ASN A 127 -9.55 -1.40 19.93
C ASN A 127 -10.56 -2.43 20.43
N ALA A 128 -11.86 -2.13 20.34
CA ALA A 128 -12.92 -3.03 20.77
C ALA A 128 -12.92 -4.34 19.95
N ALA A 129 -12.79 -4.24 18.63
CA ALA A 129 -12.73 -5.41 17.75
C ALA A 129 -11.50 -6.30 18.04
N LEU A 130 -10.36 -5.71 18.42
CA LEU A 130 -9.13 -6.44 18.74
C LEU A 130 -9.19 -7.20 20.07
N LYS A 131 -10.02 -6.78 21.04
CA LYS A 131 -10.12 -7.48 22.34
C LYS A 131 -10.58 -8.93 22.20
N GLY A 132 -11.34 -9.25 21.16
CA GLY A 132 -11.81 -10.61 20.86
C GLY A 132 -10.82 -11.46 20.05
N VAL A 133 -9.70 -10.88 19.58
CA VAL A 133 -8.75 -11.58 18.72
C VAL A 133 -7.77 -12.39 19.58
N GLN A 134 -7.70 -13.68 19.31
CA GLN A 134 -6.74 -14.59 19.93
C GLN A 134 -5.87 -15.20 18.83
N LEU A 135 -4.56 -14.98 18.90
CA LEU A 135 -3.57 -15.58 18.01
C LEU A 135 -2.59 -16.40 18.83
N SER A 136 -2.36 -17.63 18.42
CA SER A 136 -1.40 -18.55 19.04
C SER A 136 -0.32 -18.99 18.04
N VAL A 137 0.76 -19.58 18.54
CA VAL A 137 1.81 -20.16 17.68
C VAL A 137 1.19 -21.19 16.73
N GLY A 138 1.47 -21.05 15.44
CA GLY A 138 0.87 -21.89 14.39
C GLY A 138 -0.38 -21.31 13.74
N SER A 139 -0.89 -20.17 14.22
CA SER A 139 -1.98 -19.45 13.55
C SER A 139 -1.58 -19.05 12.13
N THR A 140 -2.53 -19.13 11.20
CA THR A 140 -2.37 -18.72 9.80
C THR A 140 -3.51 -17.78 9.39
N GLY A 141 -3.41 -17.18 8.20
CA GLY A 141 -4.46 -16.33 7.63
C GLY A 141 -4.14 -14.83 7.64
N LEU A 142 -5.15 -14.04 7.30
CA LEU A 142 -5.03 -12.61 7.02
C LEU A 142 -4.51 -11.80 8.23
N LEU A 143 -5.08 -12.02 9.41
CA LEU A 143 -4.64 -11.32 10.63
C LEU A 143 -3.17 -11.59 10.95
N VAL A 144 -2.70 -12.84 10.78
CA VAL A 144 -1.30 -13.19 11.00
C VAL A 144 -0.39 -12.48 10.01
N LYS A 145 -0.79 -12.39 8.73
CA LYS A 145 -0.05 -11.65 7.70
C LYS A 145 0.08 -10.17 8.08
N ILE A 146 -1.02 -9.54 8.48
CA ILE A 146 -1.07 -8.12 8.89
C ILE A 146 -0.18 -7.88 10.12
N VAL A 147 -0.29 -8.72 11.15
CA VAL A 147 0.52 -8.61 12.37
C VAL A 147 2.01 -8.80 12.07
N LYS A 148 2.38 -9.75 11.20
CA LYS A 148 3.77 -9.95 10.77
C LYS A 148 4.34 -8.70 10.10
N TYR A 149 3.59 -8.07 9.19
CA TYR A 149 4.02 -6.82 8.58
C TYR A 149 4.10 -5.68 9.60
N GLY A 150 3.11 -5.56 10.51
CA GLY A 150 3.14 -4.55 11.57
C GLY A 150 4.37 -4.67 12.48
N LEU A 151 4.74 -5.89 12.87
CA LEU A 151 5.96 -6.14 13.66
C LEU A 151 7.24 -5.86 12.86
N TYR A 152 7.27 -6.23 11.58
CA TYR A 152 8.39 -5.92 10.69
C TYR A 152 8.63 -4.42 10.56
N LEU A 153 7.57 -3.64 10.32
CA LEU A 153 7.66 -2.20 10.20
C LEU A 153 8.16 -1.55 11.50
N ASN A 154 7.66 -2.00 12.65
CA ASN A 154 8.14 -1.52 13.95
C ASN A 154 9.64 -1.80 14.17
N SER A 155 10.14 -2.95 13.71
CA SER A 155 11.57 -3.28 13.86
C SER A 155 12.48 -2.41 12.98
N MET A 156 12.00 -1.90 11.85
CA MET A 156 12.74 -0.95 11.01
C MET A 156 13.04 0.37 11.74
N TYR A 157 12.13 0.82 12.61
CA TYR A 157 12.30 2.05 13.40
C TYR A 157 13.03 1.84 14.73
N ALA A 158 12.92 0.65 15.32
CA ALA A 158 13.62 0.33 16.56
C ALA A 158 15.16 0.43 16.42
N VAL A 159 15.70 0.27 15.20
CA VAL A 159 17.14 0.34 14.92
C VAL A 159 17.63 1.79 14.75
N THR A 160 16.76 2.78 14.60
CA THR A 160 17.12 4.22 14.40
C THR A 160 16.81 5.11 15.62
N SER A 161 16.57 4.49 16.78
CA SER A 161 16.06 5.08 18.03
C SER A 161 16.97 6.14 18.67
N VAL A 162 16.98 7.38 18.18
CA VAL A 162 17.20 8.57 19.03
C VAL A 162 16.24 9.75 18.71
N LYS A 163 15.57 9.82 17.55
CA LYS A 163 14.81 11.05 17.18
C LYS A 163 13.32 10.89 16.84
N VAL A 164 12.75 9.69 16.79
CA VAL A 164 11.37 9.49 16.26
C VAL A 164 10.30 9.30 17.36
N LEU A 165 10.70 9.08 18.62
CA LEU A 165 9.78 8.89 19.75
C LEU A 165 8.85 10.09 20.02
N GLU A 166 9.14 11.29 19.48
CA GLU A 166 8.26 12.46 19.60
C GLU A 166 7.18 12.57 18.50
N ALA A 167 7.32 11.85 17.38
CA ALA A 167 6.45 12.05 16.20
C ALA A 167 5.32 11.01 16.04
N MET A 168 5.38 9.89 16.75
CA MET A 168 4.38 8.81 16.67
C MET A 168 3.73 8.55 18.04
N LEU A 169 2.98 9.54 18.52
CA LEU A 169 2.07 9.38 19.65
C LEU A 169 0.92 8.44 19.26
N LEU A 170 1.14 7.13 19.40
CA LEU A 170 0.11 6.25 19.94
C LEU A 170 -0.18 6.76 21.37
N PRO A 171 -1.45 6.96 21.77
CA PRO A 171 -1.75 7.36 23.15
C PRO A 171 -1.13 6.35 24.12
N ALA A 172 -0.45 6.88 25.13
CA ALA A 172 0.42 6.18 26.06
C ALA A 172 -0.31 5.20 27.01
N SER A 173 -0.95 4.15 26.48
CA SER A 173 -1.66 3.14 27.28
C SER A 173 -1.17 1.70 27.09
N PHE A 174 -0.11 1.46 26.31
CA PHE A 174 0.44 0.11 26.12
C PHE A 174 1.78 -0.17 26.82
N VAL A 175 2.31 0.78 27.61
CA VAL A 175 3.51 0.57 28.45
C VAL A 175 3.17 0.81 29.92
N SER A 176 2.23 0.04 30.47
CA SER A 176 2.24 -0.28 31.90
C SER A 176 1.49 -1.58 32.13
N GLY A 177 2.25 -2.67 32.19
CA GLY A 177 1.75 -4.00 32.49
C GLY A 177 2.91 -4.87 32.90
N SER A 178 3.48 -4.53 34.07
CA SER A 178 4.41 -5.37 34.82
C SER A 178 3.84 -6.78 35.01
N LEU A 179 4.57 -7.78 34.52
CA LEU A 179 5.13 -8.93 35.26
C LEU A 179 6.22 -9.57 34.41
#